data_AF-A0A2X3CZ27-F1
#
_entry.id   AF-A0A2X3CZ27-F1
#
_cell.length_a   1.000
_cell.length_b   1.000
_cell.length_c   1.000
_cell.angle_alpha   90.00
_cell.angle_beta   90.00
_cell.angle_gamma   90.00
#
_symmetry.space_group_name_H-M   'P 1'
#
loop_
_entity.id
_entity.type
_entity.pdbx_description
1 polymer ?
#
loop_
_entity_poly.entity_id
_entity_poly.type
_entity_poly.pdbx_seq_one_letter_code
_entity_poly.pdbx_strand_id
1 'polypeptide(L)' 'MLVAHAMRVVWGASKAVGIYGLFVEALNEKAKAFYLRLGFIQLVDENSNLLFYPTKSIEQLFTDDES' A
#
# COMPACT_ATOMS: atom_id res chain seq x y z
N MET A 1 6.12 -9.45 -7.43
CA MET A 1 6.70 -8.09 -7.34
C MET A 1 6.99 -7.75 -5.87
N LEU A 2 8.04 -6.98 -5.56
CA LEU A 2 8.39 -6.63 -4.17
C LEU A 2 7.29 -5.88 -3.42
N VAL A 3 6.52 -5.02 -4.09
CA VAL A 3 5.39 -4.30 -3.48
C VAL A 3 4.31 -5.25 -2.98
N ALA A 4 3.93 -6.25 -3.78
CA ALA A 4 2.97 -7.28 -3.36
C ALA A 4 3.49 -8.09 -2.16
N HIS A 5 4.80 -8.37 -2.10
CA HIS A 5 5.39 -9.03 -0.94
C HIS A 5 5.29 -8.15 0.32
N ALA A 6 5.62 -6.86 0.22
CA ALA A 6 5.48 -5.91 1.32
C ALA A 6 4.01 -5.80 1.79
N MET A 7 3.06 -5.75 0.85
CA MET A 7 1.62 -5.76 1.17
C MET A 7 1.22 -7.01 1.94
N ARG A 8 1.68 -8.21 1.54
CA ARG A 8 1.39 -9.46 2.26
C ARG A 8 1.94 -9.46 3.68
N VAL A 9 3.17 -8.94 3.88
CA VAL A 9 3.77 -8.81 5.21
C VAL A 9 2.96 -7.85 6.09
N VAL A 10 2.58 -6.68 5.55
CA VAL A 10 1.76 -5.67 6.26
C VAL A 10 0.39 -6.25 6.64
N TRP A 11 -0.27 -6.96 5.73
CA TRP A 11 -1.55 -7.61 6.00
C TRP A 11 -1.44 -8.73 7.04
N GLY A 12 -0.38 -9.54 7.01
CA GLY A 12 -0.14 -10.54 8.06
C GLY A 12 0.02 -9.88 9.43
N ALA A 13 0.83 -8.82 9.50
CA ALA A 13 1.07 -8.09 10.75
C ALA A 13 -0.18 -7.33 11.22
N SER A 14 -1.03 -6.83 10.32
CA SER A 14 -2.24 -6.08 10.69
C SER A 14 -3.21 -6.90 11.54
N LYS A 15 -3.27 -8.23 11.33
CA LYS A 15 -4.12 -9.15 12.10
C LYS A 15 -3.71 -9.22 13.58
N ALA A 16 -2.46 -8.91 13.91
CA ALA A 16 -1.93 -8.98 15.28
C ALA A 16 -1.88 -7.61 15.98
N VAL A 17 -1.56 -6.53 15.26
CA VAL A 17 -1.24 -5.23 15.88
C VAL A 17 -2.05 -4.04 15.33
N GLY A 18 -3.04 -4.26 14.46
CA GLY A 18 -3.93 -3.20 13.99
C GLY A 18 -3.28 -2.20 13.03
N ILE A 19 -2.60 -2.69 11.99
CA ILE A 19 -2.01 -1.84 10.95
C ILE A 19 -3.08 -1.41 9.94
N TYR A 20 -3.33 -0.11 9.83
CA TYR A 20 -4.38 0.45 8.97
C TYR A 20 -4.00 0.59 7.49
N GLY A 21 -2.71 0.68 7.17
CA GLY A 21 -2.23 0.69 5.79
C GLY A 21 -0.73 0.92 5.66
N LEU A 22 -0.29 0.94 4.40
CA LEU A 22 1.09 1.14 4.01
C LEU A 22 1.26 2.55 3.44
N PHE A 23 2.24 3.28 3.95
CA PHE A 23 2.67 4.55 3.37
C PHE A 23 3.95 4.38 2.56
N VAL A 24 4.06 5.14 1.47
CA VAL A 24 5.29 5.27 0.69
C VAL A 24 5.51 6.73 0.36
N GLU A 25 6.73 7.20 0.55
CA GLU A 25 7.20 8.46 -0.01
C GLU A 25 7.85 8.22 -1.37
N ALA A 26 7.29 8.79 -2.42
CA ALA A 26 7.84 8.67 -3.76
C ALA A 26 9.04 9.60 -3.94
N LEU A 27 10.20 9.02 -4.30
CA LEU A 27 11.43 9.77 -4.55
C LEU A 27 11.32 10.79 -5.70
N ASN A 28 10.46 10.51 -6.68
CA ASN A 28 10.24 11.36 -7.86
C ASN A 28 8.92 11.00 -8.55
N GLU A 29 8.54 11.81 -9.54
CA GLU A 29 7.29 11.63 -10.30
C GLU A 29 7.18 10.26 -11.00
N LYS A 30 8.31 9.67 -11.44
CA LYS A 30 8.30 8.33 -12.04
C LYS A 30 7.93 7.26 -11.00
N ALA A 31 8.47 7.36 -9.78
CA ALA A 31 8.13 6.48 -8.67
C ALA A 31 6.67 6.70 -8.22
N LYS A 32 6.23 7.95 -8.14
CA LYS A 32 4.85 8.31 -7.80
C LYS A 32 3.86 7.70 -8.79
N ALA A 33 4.08 7.88 -10.09
CA ALA A 33 3.26 7.29 -11.14
C ALA A 33 3.27 5.75 -11.12
N PHE A 34 4.35 5.13 -10.65
CA PHE A 34 4.38 3.68 -10.41
C PHE A 34 3.43 3.27 -9.28
N TYR A 35 3.48 3.91 -8.12
CA TYR A 35 2.58 3.58 -7.00
C TYR A 35 1.11 3.91 -7.29
N LEU A 36 0.84 5.03 -7.99
CA LEU A 36 -0.52 5.39 -8.43
C LEU A 36 -1.15 4.31 -9.33
N ARG A 37 -0.38 3.74 -10.28
CA ARG A 37 -0.86 2.63 -11.14
C ARG A 37 -1.17 1.35 -10.37
N LEU A 38 -0.56 1.16 -9.20
CA LEU A 38 -0.85 0.05 -8.29
C LEU A 38 -2.06 0.34 -7.38
N GLY A 39 -2.68 1.51 -7.48
CA GLY A 39 -3.85 1.89 -6.69
C GLY A 39 -3.55 2.59 -5.37
N PHE A 40 -2.31 3.04 -5.14
CA PHE A 40 -2.02 3.89 -3.98
C PHE A 40 -2.73 5.24 -4.12
N ILE A 41 -3.21 5.76 -2.99
CA ILE A 41 -3.93 7.03 -2.87
C ILE A 41 -2.92 8.11 -2.50
N GLN A 42 -2.79 9.14 -3.34
CA GLN A 42 -1.94 10.29 -3.03
C GLN A 42 -2.54 11.13 -1.90
N LEU A 43 -1.70 11.57 -0.95
CA LEU A 43 -2.09 12.57 0.04
C LEU A 43 -2.08 13.99 -0.54
N VAL A 44 -2.90 14.86 0.04
CA VAL A 44 -3.09 16.24 -0.42
C VAL A 44 -2.07 17.21 0.19
N ASP A 45 -2.00 18.41 -0.40
CA ASP A 45 -1.21 19.55 0.07
C ASP A 45 0.30 19.25 0.14
N GLU A 46 0.96 19.65 1.23
CA GLU A 46 2.42 19.53 1.44
C GLU A 46 2.94 18.09 1.36
N ASN A 47 2.04 17.11 1.42
CA ASN A 47 2.33 15.68 1.43
C ASN A 47 2.14 15.03 0.05
N SER A 48 2.21 15.78 -1.04
CA SER A 48 1.90 15.28 -2.39
C SER A 48 2.78 14.11 -2.87
N ASN A 49 3.92 13.87 -2.23
CA ASN A 49 4.80 12.73 -2.52
C ASN A 49 4.53 11.51 -1.63
N LEU A 50 3.74 11.66 -0.57
CA LEU A 50 3.28 10.56 0.26
C LEU A 50 2.04 9.92 -0.38
N LEU A 51 2.08 8.61 -0.50
CA LEU A 51 0.97 7.80 -0.95
C LEU A 51 0.61 6.75 0.09
N PHE A 52 -0.67 6.41 0.16
CA PHE A 52 -1.26 5.52 1.13
C PHE A 52 -1.94 4.34 0.43
N TYR A 53 -1.83 3.15 1.02
CA TYR A 53 -2.56 1.97 0.59
C TYR A 53 -3.23 1.31 1.80
N PRO A 54 -4.58 1.32 1.91
CA PRO A 54 -5.26 0.80 3.08
C PRO A 54 -5.16 -0.71 3.15
N THR A 55 -4.97 -1.25 4.36
CA THR A 55 -4.92 -2.71 4.58
C THR A 55 -6.21 -3.40 4.14
N LYS A 56 -7.36 -2.72 4.21
CA LYS A 56 -8.64 -3.23 3.72
C LYS A 56 -8.63 -3.52 2.21
N SER A 57 -7.91 -2.73 1.42
CA SER A 57 -7.72 -3.03 -0.01
C SER A 57 -6.71 -4.16 -0.23
N ILE A 58 -5.75 -4.34 0.69
CA ILE A 58 -4.80 -5.46 0.65
C ILE A 58 -5.51 -6.79 0.93
N GLU A 59 -6.46 -6.81 1.86
CA GLU A 59 -7.25 -8.00 2.19
C GLU A 59 -7.91 -8.59 0.93
N GLN A 60 -8.52 -7.75 0.09
CA GLN A 60 -9.11 -8.16 -1.19
C GLN A 60 -8.12 -8.83 -2.15
N LEU A 61 -6.81 -8.59 -2.00
CA LEU A 61 -5.77 -9.17 -2.85
C LEU A 61 -5.29 -10.55 -2.35
N PHE A 62 -5.51 -10.89 -1.08
CA PHE A 62 -4.93 -12.09 -0.46
C PHE A 62 -5.95 -13.03 0.18
N THR A 63 -7.21 -12.61 0.35
CA THR A 63 -8.28 -13.51 0.80
C THR A 63 -8.58 -14.62 -0.22
N ASP A 64 -8.42 -14.35 -1.52
CA ASP A 64 -8.65 -15.34 -2.59
C ASP A 64 -7.52 -16.37 -2.73
N ASP A 65 -6.33 -16.11 -2.16
CA ASP A 65 -5.18 -17.03 -2.20
C ASP A 65 -5.26 -18.15 -1.13
N GLU A 66 -6.14 -18.02 -0.13
CA GLU A 66 -6.33 -19.02 0.96
C GLU A 66 -7.57 -19.92 0.75
N SER A 67 -8.19 -19.88 -0.44
CA SER A 67 -9.39 -20.65 -0.82
C SER A 67 -9.09 -21.98 -1.52
#